data_AF-A0A2M8P6W3-F1
#
_entry.id   AF-A0A2M8P6W3-F1
#
_cell.length_a   1.000
_cell.length_b   1.000
_cell.length_c   1.000
_cell.angle_alpha   90.00
_cell.angle_beta   90.00
_cell.angle_gamma   90.00
#
_symmetry.space_group_name_H-M   'P 1'
#
loop_
_entity.id
_entity.type
_entity.pdbx_description
1 polymer ?
#
loop_
_entity_poly.entity_id
_entity_poly.type
_entity_poly.pdbx_seq_one_letter_code
_entity_poly.pdbx_strand_id
1 'polypeptide(L)'
;NKISAWVMKQFNPQAVVEVMKRLGVYSYIDPVPSMFLGTSDVTLYEMVGAFNTYANLGVYVKPYFVTRIEDRHGNVIATFVPERHEAIDAQTAYLMLNLLQGVINEGTGIRLRNRPNYGQFVMPIAGKTGTTQN
;
A
#
# COMPACT_ATOMS: atom_id res chain seq x y z
N ASN A 1 2.37 1.02 -18.95
CA ASN A 1 1.03 0.36 -19.07
C ASN A 1 1.05 -0.92 -19.91
N LYS A 2 1.76 -1.01 -21.06
CA LYS A 2 1.81 -2.24 -21.88
C LYS A 2 2.30 -3.49 -21.11
N ILE A 3 3.38 -3.37 -20.34
CA ILE A 3 3.92 -4.48 -19.54
C ILE A 3 2.93 -4.91 -18.45
N SER A 4 2.34 -3.96 -17.71
CA SER A 4 1.31 -4.26 -16.69
C SER A 4 0.10 -4.99 -17.29
N ALA A 5 -0.34 -4.59 -18.49
CA ALA A 5 -1.41 -5.28 -19.21
C ALA A 5 -1.01 -6.71 -19.59
N TRP A 6 0.23 -6.91 -20.06
CA TRP A 6 0.76 -8.23 -20.39
C TRP A 6 0.85 -9.14 -19.16
N VAL A 7 1.32 -8.61 -18.02
CA VAL A 7 1.35 -9.33 -16.74
C VAL A 7 -0.07 -9.70 -16.29
N MET A 8 -1.02 -8.75 -16.32
CA MET A 8 -2.41 -9.03 -15.96
C MET A 8 -3.02 -10.14 -16.82
N LYS A 9 -2.66 -10.22 -18.11
CA LYS A 9 -3.10 -11.32 -18.99
C LYS A 9 -2.58 -12.70 -18.57
N GLN A 10 -1.53 -12.79 -17.78
CA GLN A 10 -0.99 -14.07 -17.27
C GLN A 10 -1.73 -14.58 -16.03
N PHE A 11 -2.61 -13.76 -15.43
CA PHE A 11 -3.29 -14.08 -14.18
C PHE A 11 -4.80 -13.89 -14.29
N ASN A 12 -5.55 -14.57 -13.42
CA ASN A 12 -6.99 -14.34 -13.28
C ASN A 12 -7.22 -13.01 -12.52
N PRO A 13 -8.01 -12.05 -13.06
CA PRO A 13 -8.39 -10.83 -12.34
C PRO A 13 -8.93 -11.07 -10.93
N GLN A 14 -9.69 -12.16 -10.73
CA GLN A 14 -10.22 -12.50 -9.41
C GLN A 14 -9.11 -12.83 -8.41
N ALA A 15 -8.05 -13.51 -8.84
CA ALA A 15 -6.91 -13.81 -7.97
C ALA A 15 -6.17 -12.53 -7.55
N VAL A 16 -6.13 -11.52 -8.42
CA VAL A 16 -5.58 -10.20 -8.07
C VAL A 16 -6.45 -9.49 -7.03
N VAL A 17 -7.78 -9.55 -7.17
CA VAL A 17 -8.71 -9.03 -6.15
C VAL A 17 -8.49 -9.71 -4.80
N GLU A 18 -8.30 -11.03 -4.77
CA GLU A 18 -8.02 -11.76 -3.53
C GLU A 18 -6.71 -11.30 -2.86
N VAL A 19 -5.66 -11.05 -3.64
CA VAL A 19 -4.42 -10.46 -3.10
C VAL A 19 -4.68 -9.06 -2.54
N MET A 20 -5.45 -8.22 -3.25
CA MET A 20 -5.83 -6.90 -2.75
C MET A 20 -6.62 -6.97 -1.44
N LYS A 21 -7.53 -7.95 -1.29
CA LYS A 21 -8.24 -8.21 -0.02
C LYS A 21 -7.29 -8.56 1.10
N ARG A 22 -6.30 -9.44 0.85
CA ARG A 22 -5.26 -9.78 1.84
C ARG A 22 -4.41 -8.57 2.24
N LEU A 23 -4.16 -7.64 1.32
CA LEU A 23 -3.49 -6.36 1.61
C LEU A 23 -4.41 -5.34 2.32
N GLY A 24 -5.66 -5.68 2.62
CA GLY A 24 -6.58 -4.82 3.36
C GLY A 24 -7.38 -3.83 2.52
N VAL A 25 -7.51 -4.07 1.21
CA VAL A 25 -8.41 -3.31 0.32
C VAL A 25 -9.79 -3.97 0.32
N TYR A 26 -10.69 -3.55 1.20
CA TYR A 26 -12.02 -4.15 1.35
C TYR A 26 -13.09 -3.53 0.45
N SER A 27 -12.85 -2.37 -0.15
CA SER A 27 -13.66 -1.74 -1.19
C SER A 27 -13.91 -2.69 -2.36
N TYR A 28 -15.07 -2.56 -3.00
CA TYR A 28 -15.41 -3.38 -4.16
C TYR A 28 -14.44 -3.10 -5.31
N ILE A 29 -13.90 -4.17 -5.92
CA ILE A 29 -12.99 -4.10 -7.06
C ILE A 29 -13.59 -4.95 -8.17
N ASP A 30 -13.78 -4.35 -9.35
CA ASP A 30 -14.21 -5.08 -10.53
C ASP A 30 -13.08 -6.00 -11.02
N PRO A 31 -13.28 -7.33 -11.07
CA PRO A 31 -12.28 -8.29 -11.54
C PRO A 31 -12.23 -8.31 -13.07
N VAL A 32 -11.88 -7.17 -13.67
CA VAL A 32 -11.80 -6.99 -15.12
C VAL A 32 -10.36 -6.80 -15.58
N PRO A 33 -10.01 -7.15 -16.83
CA PRO A 33 -8.65 -6.98 -17.33
C PRO A 33 -8.11 -5.55 -17.26
N SER A 34 -8.95 -4.52 -17.22
CA SER A 34 -8.50 -3.12 -17.09
C SER A 34 -8.08 -2.73 -15.66
N MET A 35 -8.31 -3.59 -14.66
CA MET A 35 -8.05 -3.26 -13.25
C MET A 35 -6.59 -2.87 -12.96
N PHE A 36 -5.62 -3.32 -13.77
CA PHE A 36 -4.21 -2.92 -13.63
C PHE A 36 -3.96 -1.41 -13.84
N LEU A 37 -4.95 -0.67 -14.36
CA LEU A 37 -4.89 0.79 -14.48
C LEU A 37 -5.42 1.52 -13.23
N GLY A 38 -5.92 0.80 -12.23
CA GLY A 38 -6.52 1.40 -11.04
C GLY A 38 -7.89 2.02 -11.32
N THR A 39 -8.78 1.28 -12.00
CA THR A 39 -10.13 1.74 -12.39
C THR A 39 -11.14 1.76 -11.25
N SER A 40 -10.85 1.10 -10.12
CA SER A 40 -11.74 1.04 -8.97
C SER A 40 -11.31 2.03 -7.90
N ASP A 41 -12.31 2.65 -7.25
CA ASP A 41 -12.08 3.57 -6.16
C ASP A 41 -11.73 2.84 -4.86
N VAL A 42 -10.72 3.36 -4.16
CA VAL A 42 -10.28 2.88 -2.85
C VAL A 42 -10.04 4.07 -1.94
N THR A 43 -10.26 3.89 -0.64
CA THR A 43 -10.02 4.96 0.33
C THR A 43 -8.53 5.14 0.61
N LEU A 44 -8.13 6.33 1.05
CA LEU A 44 -6.76 6.57 1.52
C LEU A 44 -6.42 5.67 2.71
N TYR A 45 -7.39 5.40 3.58
CA TYR A 45 -7.23 4.50 4.72
C TYR A 45 -6.83 3.08 4.28
N GLU A 46 -7.46 2.55 3.24
CA GLU A 46 -7.10 1.26 2.65
C GLU A 46 -5.73 1.29 1.98
N MET A 47 -5.40 2.35 1.24
CA MET A 47 -4.08 2.48 0.61
C MET A 47 -2.96 2.50 1.63
N VAL A 48 -3.13 3.26 2.72
CA VAL A 48 -2.14 3.31 3.83
C VAL A 48 -1.99 1.94 4.49
N GLY A 49 -3.11 1.25 4.73
CA GLY A 49 -3.10 -0.14 5.22
C GLY A 49 -2.34 -1.08 4.28
N ALA A 50 -2.63 -1.05 2.99
CA ALA A 50 -1.99 -1.91 2.01
C ALA A 50 -0.48 -1.68 1.91
N PHE A 51 -0.04 -0.42 1.82
CA PHE A 51 1.38 -0.09 1.70
C PHE A 51 2.18 -0.41 2.96
N ASN A 52 1.56 -0.40 4.15
CA ASN A 52 2.27 -0.76 5.38
C ASN A 52 2.72 -2.24 5.39
N THR A 53 2.03 -3.10 4.64
CA THR A 53 2.35 -4.53 4.54
C THR A 53 3.78 -4.73 4.07
N TYR A 54 4.22 -3.95 3.07
CA TYR A 54 5.56 -4.06 2.51
C TYR A 54 6.63 -3.68 3.53
N ALA A 55 6.42 -2.58 4.27
CA ALA A 55 7.33 -2.14 5.33
C ALA A 55 7.36 -3.10 6.52
N ASN A 56 6.27 -3.84 6.76
CA ASN A 56 6.10 -4.77 7.87
C ASN A 56 6.37 -6.23 7.49
N LEU A 57 7.30 -6.47 6.55
CA LEU A 57 7.75 -7.82 6.17
C LEU A 57 6.61 -8.76 5.72
N GLY A 58 5.57 -8.19 5.09
CA GLY A 58 4.42 -8.96 4.58
C GLY A 58 3.23 -9.06 5.54
N VAL A 59 3.34 -8.48 6.74
CA VAL A 59 2.24 -8.42 7.72
C VAL A 59 1.40 -7.16 7.51
N TYR A 60 0.14 -7.34 7.13
CA TYR A 60 -0.82 -6.24 7.14
C TYR A 60 -1.16 -5.85 8.57
N VAL A 61 -1.20 -4.54 8.83
CA VAL A 61 -1.65 -3.99 10.11
C VAL A 61 -2.78 -3.02 9.84
N LYS A 62 -3.98 -3.28 10.36
CA LYS A 62 -5.13 -2.40 10.15
C LYS A 62 -4.85 -1.04 10.79
N PRO A 63 -4.89 0.07 10.03
CA PRO A 63 -4.72 1.40 10.61
C PRO A 63 -5.80 1.69 11.64
N TYR A 64 -5.48 2.36 12.75
CA TYR A 64 -6.44 2.63 13.83
C TYR A 64 -6.08 3.93 14.54
N PHE A 65 -7.08 4.60 15.10
CA PHE A 65 -6.94 5.98 15.58
C PHE A 65 -6.80 6.11 17.09
N VAL A 66 -7.42 5.19 17.84
CA VAL A 66 -7.49 5.25 19.30
C VAL A 66 -6.72 4.08 19.87
N THR A 67 -5.72 4.33 20.72
CA THR A 67 -4.93 3.30 21.40
C THR A 67 -5.45 3.02 22.81
N ARG A 68 -5.94 4.05 23.50
CA ARG A 68 -6.42 3.97 24.89
C ARG A 68 -7.46 5.06 25.17
N ILE A 69 -8.45 4.75 26.00
CA ILE A 69 -9.44 5.70 26.53
C ILE A 69 -9.33 5.67 28.04
N GLU A 70 -9.23 6.85 28.66
CA GLU A 70 -9.15 7.04 30.11
C GLU A 70 -10.22 8.00 30.60
N ASP A 71 -10.62 7.86 31.87
CA ASP A 71 -11.42 8.86 32.55
C ASP A 71 -10.55 10.04 33.07
N ARG A 72 -11.20 11.04 33.68
CA ARG A 72 -10.52 12.21 34.27
C ARG A 72 -9.62 11.90 35.47
N HIS A 73 -9.72 10.70 36.03
CA HIS A 73 -8.92 10.24 37.17
C HIS A 73 -7.75 9.36 36.72
N GLY A 74 -7.58 9.14 35.41
CA GLY A 74 -6.53 8.31 34.82
C GLY A 74 -6.86 6.81 34.82
N ASN A 75 -8.11 6.42 35.11
CA ASN A 75 -8.51 5.01 35.03
C ASN A 75 -8.71 4.62 33.56
N VAL A 76 -8.09 3.52 33.14
CA VAL A 76 -8.22 3.00 31.78
C VAL A 76 -9.60 2.36 31.57
N ILE A 77 -10.38 2.94 30.66
CA ILE A 77 -11.70 2.43 30.26
C ILE A 77 -11.55 1.37 29.17
N ALA A 78 -10.65 1.62 28.20
CA ALA A 78 -10.43 0.71 27.08
C ALA A 78 -9.00 0.85 26.53
N THR A 79 -8.46 -0.27 26.05
CA THR A 79 -7.21 -0.33 25.28
C THR A 79 -7.49 -1.06 23.97
N PHE A 80 -6.94 -0.55 22.88
CA PHE A 80 -7.16 -1.10 21.55
C PHE A 80 -5.83 -1.55 20.94
N VAL A 81 -5.84 -2.73 20.35
CA VAL A 81 -4.72 -3.28 19.58
C VAL A 81 -5.14 -3.46 18.13
N PRO A 82 -4.26 -3.18 17.16
CA PRO A 82 -4.61 -3.32 15.76
C PRO A 82 -4.80 -4.79 15.38
N GLU A 83 -5.76 -5.04 14.51
CA GLU A 83 -5.88 -6.29 13.78
C GLU A 83 -4.68 -6.47 12.84
N ARG A 84 -4.13 -7.68 12.77
CA ARG A 84 -2.93 -8.00 11.99
C ARG A 84 -3.06 -9.39 11.39
N HIS A 85 -2.56 -9.57 10.18
CA HIS A 85 -2.43 -10.88 9.55
C HIS A 85 -1.31 -10.90 8.52
N GLU A 86 -0.78 -12.09 8.25
CA GLU A 86 0.18 -12.30 7.16
C GLU A 86 -0.56 -12.19 5.81
N ALA A 87 -0.19 -11.20 5.01
CA ALA A 87 -0.82 -10.96 3.71
C ALA A 87 0.01 -11.57 2.56
N ILE A 88 1.33 -11.46 2.66
CA ILE A 88 2.34 -12.01 1.74
C ILE A 88 3.56 -12.44 2.54
N ASP A 89 4.42 -13.26 1.95
CA ASP A 89 5.67 -13.66 2.60
C ASP A 89 6.70 -12.50 2.63
N ALA A 90 7.64 -12.58 3.57
CA ALA A 90 8.64 -11.54 3.81
C ALA A 90 9.58 -11.32 2.61
N GLN A 91 9.87 -12.36 1.83
CA GLN A 91 10.73 -12.25 0.65
C GLN A 91 10.04 -11.48 -0.46
N THR A 92 8.75 -11.76 -0.71
CA THR A 92 7.91 -11.00 -1.64
C THR A 92 7.76 -9.55 -1.20
N ALA A 93 7.55 -9.29 0.10
CA ALA A 93 7.48 -7.94 0.64
C ALA A 93 8.80 -7.16 0.43
N TYR A 94 9.94 -7.80 0.68
CA TYR A 94 11.25 -7.21 0.45
C TYR A 94 11.52 -6.90 -1.03
N LEU A 95 11.17 -7.82 -1.92
CA LEU A 95 11.27 -7.59 -3.37
C LEU A 95 10.41 -6.40 -3.80
N MET A 96 9.16 -6.33 -3.31
CA MET A 96 8.27 -5.19 -3.58
C MET A 96 8.84 -3.86 -3.06
N LEU A 97 9.41 -3.83 -1.85
CA LEU A 97 10.09 -2.65 -1.32
C LEU A 97 11.24 -2.22 -2.23
N ASN A 98 12.05 -3.15 -2.73
CA ASN A 98 13.17 -2.83 -3.63
C ASN A 98 12.67 -2.23 -4.96
N LEU A 99 11.63 -2.81 -5.55
CA LEU A 99 10.98 -2.26 -6.76
C LEU A 99 10.44 -0.84 -6.51
N LEU A 100 9.81 -0.61 -5.37
CA LEU A 100 9.28 0.70 -4.97
C LEU A 100 10.39 1.73 -4.69
N GLN A 101 11.55 1.31 -4.19
CA GLN A 101 12.73 2.19 -4.08
C GLN A 101 13.24 2.60 -5.45
N GLY A 102 13.28 1.68 -6.43
CA GLY A 102 13.64 1.98 -7.81
C GLY A 102 12.78 3.09 -8.43
N VAL A 103 11.47 3.11 -8.13
CA VAL A 103 10.56 4.18 -8.58
C VAL A 103 10.98 5.56 -8.03
N ILE A 104 11.47 5.62 -6.80
CA ILE A 104 11.89 6.87 -6.14
C ILE A 104 13.30 7.28 -6.56
N ASN A 105 14.22 6.34 -6.74
CA ASN A 105 15.62 6.65 -7.01
C ASN A 105 15.86 6.92 -8.51
N GLU A 106 15.13 6.25 -9.39
CA GLU A 106 15.41 6.27 -10.83
C GLU A 106 14.15 6.48 -11.69
N GLY A 107 12.96 6.30 -11.11
CA GLY A 107 11.70 6.33 -11.84
C GLY A 107 10.90 7.64 -11.67
N THR A 108 9.58 7.50 -11.81
CA THR A 108 8.62 8.63 -11.77
C THR A 108 8.61 9.41 -10.45
N GLY A 109 9.18 8.86 -9.37
CA GLY A 109 9.29 9.50 -8.07
C GLY A 109 10.57 10.34 -7.87
N ILE A 110 11.50 10.34 -8.84
CA ILE A 110 12.85 10.93 -8.73
C ILE A 110 12.91 12.39 -8.29
N ARG A 111 11.82 13.15 -8.48
CA ARG A 111 11.72 14.52 -7.98
C ARG A 111 11.90 14.64 -6.46
N LEU A 112 11.58 13.59 -5.68
CA LEU A 112 11.84 13.56 -4.24
C LEU A 112 13.34 13.58 -3.91
N ARG A 113 14.20 13.11 -4.82
CA ARG A 113 15.66 13.14 -4.69
C ARG A 113 16.26 14.45 -5.17
N ASN A 114 15.82 14.92 -6.34
CA ASN A 114 16.61 15.89 -7.10
C ASN A 114 16.03 17.31 -7.14
N ARG A 115 14.80 17.54 -6.64
CA ARG A 115 14.17 18.88 -6.66
C ARG A 115 14.18 19.52 -5.27
N PRO A 116 14.77 20.72 -5.08
CA PRO A 116 14.76 21.46 -3.81
C PRO A 116 13.35 21.60 -3.21
N ASN A 117 12.37 21.92 -4.05
CA ASN A 117 10.98 22.17 -3.65
C ASN A 117 10.25 20.90 -3.15
N TYR A 118 10.86 19.72 -3.31
CA TYR A 118 10.32 18.42 -2.92
C TYR A 118 11.13 17.78 -1.77
N GLY A 119 12.03 18.54 -1.15
CA GLY A 119 12.77 18.14 0.06
C GLY A 119 14.16 17.55 -0.16
N GLN A 120 14.50 17.10 -1.38
CA GLN A 120 15.80 16.45 -1.69
C GLN A 120 16.19 15.37 -0.68
N PHE A 121 15.25 14.47 -0.40
CA PHE A 121 15.45 13.44 0.60
C PHE A 121 16.62 12.52 0.23
N VAL A 122 17.47 12.20 1.21
CA VAL A 122 18.61 11.27 1.05
C VAL A 122 18.39 9.94 1.79
N MET A 123 17.44 9.88 2.73
CA MET A 123 17.10 8.64 3.44
C MET A 123 16.48 7.59 2.50
N PRO A 124 16.50 6.29 2.85
CA PRO A 124 15.77 5.27 2.10
C PRO A 124 14.27 5.59 2.07
N ILE A 125 13.69 5.66 0.86
CA ILE A 125 12.27 5.90 0.63
C ILE A 125 11.81 4.94 -0.47
N ALA A 126 10.70 4.26 -0.23
CA ALA A 126 9.99 3.44 -1.20
C ALA A 126 8.64 4.09 -1.50
N GLY A 127 8.22 4.12 -2.75
CA GLY A 127 6.92 4.70 -3.08
C GLY A 127 6.50 4.48 -4.53
N LYS A 128 5.23 4.74 -4.81
CA LYS A 128 4.66 4.65 -6.15
C LYS A 128 3.88 5.92 -6.48
N THR A 129 3.97 6.34 -7.74
CA THR A 129 3.16 7.43 -8.30
C THR A 129 1.88 6.87 -8.92
N GLY A 130 0.78 7.63 -8.85
CA GLY A 130 -0.47 7.36 -9.55
C GLY A 130 -1.04 8.66 -10.13
N THR A 131 -1.61 8.58 -11.33
CA THR A 131 -2.29 9.70 -11.99
C THR A 131 -3.46 9.14 -12.78
N THR A 132 -4.65 9.70 -12.61
CA THR A 132 -5.85 9.39 -13.40
C THR A 132 -5.94 10.29 -14.62
N GLN A 133 -6.68 9.85 -15.65
CA GLN A 133 -6.95 10.66 -16.83
C GLN A 133 -8.02 11.71 -16.54
N ASN A 134 -7.93 12.88 -17.18
CA ASN A 134 -8.97 13.90 -17.21
C ASN A 134 -9.56 14.02 -18.62
#